data_AF-A0A3B9AMM0-F1
#
_entry.id   AF-A0A3B9AMM0-F1
#
_cell.length_a   1.000
_cell.length_b   1.000
_cell.length_c   1.000
_cell.angle_alpha   90.00
_cell.angle_beta   90.00
_cell.angle_gamma   90.00
#
_symmetry.space_group_name_H-M   'P 1'
#
loop_
_entity.id
_entity.type
_entity.pdbx_description
1 polymer ?
#
loop_
_entity_poly.entity_id
_entity_poly.type
_entity_poly.pdbx_seq_one_letter_code
_entity_poly.pdbx_strand_id
1 'polypeptide(L)' 'RNSQGLVDDTLNCKFRDFSIVKVLLPQTKEEQTAIARVLQAADKEIALLKAKAEKLREQKKGLMQVLLTGKVRLTLDHH' A
#
# COMPACT_ATOMS: atom_id res chain seq x y z
N ARG A 1 -35.28 3.14 -21.17
CA ARG A 1 -35.92 2.53 -19.98
C ARG A 1 -35.48 1.07 -19.96
N ASN A 2 -34.58 0.55 -19.12
CA ASN A 2 -33.92 1.04 -17.92
C ASN A 2 -32.51 0.43 -17.91
N SER A 3 -31.47 1.25 -17.97
CA SER A 3 -30.11 0.78 -17.72
C SER A 3 -29.95 0.69 -16.21
N GLN A 4 -30.22 -0.47 -15.61
CA GLN A 4 -29.77 -0.71 -14.24
C GLN A 4 -28.25 -0.80 -14.31
N GLY A 5 -27.58 0.25 -13.81
CA GLY A 5 -26.13 0.28 -13.68
C GLY A 5 -25.66 -0.85 -12.77
N LEU A 6 -24.39 -1.23 -12.94
CA LEU A 6 -23.70 -2.20 -12.11
C LEU A 6 -23.87 -1.80 -10.63
N VAL A 7 -24.68 -2.53 -9.88
CA VAL A 7 -24.91 -2.27 -8.45
C VAL A 7 -23.72 -2.78 -7.64
N ASP A 8 -23.42 -2.16 -6.50
CA ASP A 8 -22.24 -2.46 -5.66
C ASP A 8 -22.10 -3.96 -5.29
N ASP A 9 -23.21 -4.71 -5.28
CA ASP A 9 -23.23 -6.14 -4.96
C ASP A 9 -22.75 -7.07 -6.09
N THR A 10 -22.51 -6.54 -7.30
CA THR A 10 -22.22 -7.36 -8.50
C THR A 10 -20.88 -8.10 -8.41
N LEU A 11 -19.93 -7.62 -7.60
CA LEU A 11 -18.61 -8.23 -7.40
C LEU A 11 -18.46 -8.93 -6.03
N ASN A 12 -19.58 -9.19 -5.36
CA ASN A 12 -19.56 -9.78 -4.03
C ASN A 12 -19.31 -11.30 -4.09
N CYS A 13 -18.26 -11.79 -3.44
CA CYS A 13 -18.00 -13.22 -3.30
C CYS A 13 -18.91 -13.79 -2.21
N LYS A 14 -20.00 -14.44 -2.62
CA LYS A 14 -20.94 -15.05 -1.66
C LYS A 14 -20.30 -16.26 -1.01
N PHE A 15 -20.74 -16.60 0.21
CA PHE A 15 -20.19 -17.71 0.97
C PHE A 15 -20.14 -19.03 0.18
N ARG A 16 -21.18 -19.31 -0.62
CA ARG A 16 -21.23 -20.48 -1.49
C ARG A 16 -20.05 -20.52 -2.46
N ASP A 17 -19.76 -19.41 -3.12
CA ASP A 17 -18.68 -19.29 -4.10
C ASP A 17 -17.30 -19.34 -3.42
N PHE A 18 -17.18 -18.77 -2.21
CA PHE A 18 -15.94 -18.85 -1.42
C PHE A 18 -15.68 -20.26 -0.89
N SER A 19 -16.72 -20.95 -0.40
CA SER A 19 -16.59 -22.26 0.28
C SER A 19 -16.08 -23.39 -0.62
N ILE A 20 -16.21 -23.24 -1.94
CA ILE A 20 -15.75 -24.23 -2.92
C ILE A 20 -14.31 -24.01 -3.36
N VAL A 21 -13.67 -22.90 -2.97
CA VAL A 21 -12.28 -22.60 -3.30
C VAL A 21 -11.38 -23.60 -2.58
N LYS A 22 -10.69 -24.43 -3.36
CA LYS A 22 -9.70 -25.37 -2.83
C LYS A 22 -8.42 -24.61 -2.50
N VAL A 23 -7.93 -24.76 -1.28
CA VAL A 23 -6.66 -24.20 -0.83
C VAL A 23 -5.71 -25.32 -0.44
N LEU A 24 -4.44 -25.16 -0.80
CA LEU A 24 -3.38 -26.03 -0.31
C LEU A 24 -3.03 -25.57 1.11
N LEU A 25 -3.28 -26.43 2.09
CA LEU A 25 -2.97 -26.17 3.48
C LEU A 25 -1.74 -26.97 3.89
N PRO A 26 -0.66 -26.34 4.38
CA PRO A 26 0.46 -27.05 4.99
C PRO A 26 -0.01 -27.89 6.17
N GLN A 27 0.56 -29.08 6.36
CA GLN A 27 0.02 -30.09 7.28
C GLN A 27 0.16 -29.67 8.75
N THR A 28 1.21 -28.95 9.09
CA THR A 28 1.53 -28.58 10.48
C THR A 28 1.26 -27.12 10.75
N LYS A 29 0.83 -26.81 11.98
CA LYS A 29 0.61 -25.43 12.41
C LYS A 29 1.92 -24.65 12.44
N GLU A 30 3.01 -25.34 12.76
CA GLU A 30 4.37 -24.82 12.81
C GLU A 30 4.79 -24.32 11.43
N GLU A 31 4.60 -25.12 10.37
CA GLU A 31 4.88 -24.74 9.00
C GLU A 31 4.00 -23.58 8.53
N GLN A 32 2.69 -23.64 8.78
CA GLN A 32 1.77 -22.54 8.47
C GLN A 32 2.22 -21.23 9.12
N THR A 33 2.65 -21.29 10.38
CA THR A 33 3.13 -20.12 11.13
C THR A 33 4.45 -19.61 10.58
N ALA A 34 5.37 -20.48 10.20
CA ALA A 34 6.64 -20.09 9.59
C ALA A 34 6.43 -19.36 8.27
N ILE A 35 5.59 -19.91 7.38
CA ILE A 35 5.22 -19.28 6.10
C ILE A 35 4.55 -17.92 6.36
N ALA A 36 3.57 -17.86 7.27
CA ALA A 36 2.89 -16.62 7.60
C ALA A 36 3.85 -15.54 8.13
N ARG A 37 4.83 -15.91 8.97
CA ARG A 37 5.83 -14.97 9.49
C ARG A 37 6.68 -14.34 8.37
N VAL A 38 7.10 -15.13 7.39
CA VAL A 38 7.89 -14.63 6.25
C VAL A 38 7.06 -13.63 5.44
N LEU A 39 5.81 -13.98 5.10
CA LEU A 39 4.93 -13.09 4.35
C LEU A 39 4.62 -11.80 5.12
N GLN A 40 4.34 -11.90 6.43
CA GLN A 40 4.12 -10.74 7.28
C GLN A 40 5.35 -9.83 7.39
N ALA A 41 6.56 -10.39 7.38
CA ALA A 41 7.77 -9.59 7.37
C ALA A 41 7.88 -8.78 6.07
N ALA A 42 7.61 -9.41 4.92
CA ALA A 42 7.59 -8.72 3.63
C ALA A 42 6.51 -7.62 3.57
N ASP A 43 5.30 -7.88 4.07
CA ASP A 43 4.23 -6.88 4.12
C ASP A 43 4.61 -5.67 4.98
N LYS A 44 5.25 -5.92 6.14
CA LYS A 44 5.75 -4.85 7.01
C LYS A 44 6.82 -4.01 6.32
N GLU A 45 7.74 -4.66 5.60
CA GLU A 45 8.78 -3.96 4.85
C GLU A 45 8.17 -3.07 3.76
N ILE A 46 7.21 -3.60 2.99
CA ILE A 46 6.47 -2.84 1.97
C ILE A 46 5.76 -1.63 2.60
N ALA A 47 5.10 -1.82 3.74
CA ALA A 47 4.40 -0.73 4.44
C ALA A 47 5.37 0.37 4.89
N LEU A 48 6.52 -0.01 5.46
CA LEU A 48 7.56 0.93 5.87
C LEU A 48 8.14 1.71 4.70
N LEU A 49 8.41 1.05 3.58
CA LEU A 49 8.91 1.68 2.36
C LEU A 49 7.89 2.67 1.78
N LYS A 50 6.60 2.30 1.75
CA LYS A 50 5.52 3.20 1.34
C LYS A 50 5.45 4.44 2.24
N ALA A 51 5.48 4.26 3.55
CA ALA A 51 5.45 5.38 4.50
C ALA A 51 6.67 6.31 4.33
N LYS A 52 7.86 5.74 4.12
CA LYS A 52 9.09 6.50 3.85
C LYS A 52 8.98 7.30 2.54
N ALA A 53 8.45 6.68 1.48
CA ALA A 53 8.25 7.34 0.20
C ALA A 53 7.27 8.52 0.30
N GLU A 54 6.16 8.35 1.01
CA GLU A 54 5.20 9.43 1.26
C GLU A 54 5.82 10.57 2.06
N LYS A 55 6.58 10.27 3.13
CA LYS A 55 7.29 11.29 3.91
C LYS A 55 8.29 12.07 3.05
N LEU A 56 9.02 11.39 2.16
CA LEU A 56 9.96 12.05 1.24
C LEU A 56 9.24 12.95 0.23
N ARG A 57 8.06 12.53 -0.27
CA ARG A 57 7.22 13.36 -1.16
C ARG A 57 6.74 14.61 -0.45
N GLU A 58 6.29 14.48 0.80
CA GLU A 58 5.84 15.60 1.61
C GLU A 58 6.99 16.58 1.92
N GLN A 59 8.14 16.06 2.31
CA GLN A 59 9.35 16.87 2.52
C GLN A 59 9.76 17.62 1.25
N LYS A 60 9.76 16.94 0.09
CA LYS A 60 10.04 17.58 -1.20
C LYS A 60 9.03 18.69 -1.50
N LYS A 61 7.74 18.46 -1.25
CA LYS A 61 6.68 19.47 -1.44
C LYS A 61 6.90 20.68 -0.53
N GLY A 62 7.17 20.45 0.76
CA GLY A 62 7.46 21.52 1.72
C GLY A 62 8.70 22.33 1.33
N LEU A 63 9.78 21.65 0.92
CA LEU A 63 10.99 22.31 0.45
C LEU A 63 10.72 23.15 -0.81
N MET A 64 10.01 22.62 -1.80
CA MET A 64 9.63 23.37 -3.00
C MET A 64 8.79 24.60 -2.64
N GLN A 65 7.86 24.49 -1.68
CA GLN A 65 7.08 25.64 -1.22
C GLN A 65 7.98 26.71 -0.59
N VAL A 66 8.95 26.33 0.24
CA VAL A 66 9.92 27.27 0.85
C VAL A 66 10.77 27.98 -0.22
N LEU A 67 11.24 27.24 -1.22
CA LEU A 67 12.06 27.77 -2.31
C LEU A 67 11.26 28.71 -3.23
N LEU A 68 10.06 28.29 -3.65
CA LEU A 68 9.21 29.06 -4.58
C LEU A 68 8.56 30.28 -3.93
N THR A 69 8.35 30.25 -2.61
CA THR A 69 7.84 31.42 -1.86
C THR A 69 8.94 32.38 -1.40
N GLY A 70 10.21 32.07 -1.71
CA GLY A 70 11.34 32.96 -1.41
C GLY A 70 11.64 33.16 0.07
N LYS A 71 11.05 32.32 0.95
CA LYS A 71 11.28 32.38 2.42
C LYS A 71 12.71 32.02 2.79
N VAL A 72 13.36 31.19 1.99
CA VAL A 72 14.81 30.93 2.04
C VAL A 72 15.35 31.19 0.65
N ARG A 73 16.20 32.22 0.50
CA ARG A 73 16.97 32.43 -0.74
C ARG A 73 18.19 31.52 -0.68
N LEU A 74 18.33 30.62 -1.64
CA LEU A 74 19.57 29.88 -1.83
C LEU A 74 20.60 30.87 -2.38
N THR A 75 21.60 31.24 -1.57
CA THR A 75 22.81 31.87 -2.09
C THR A 75 23.58 30.76 -2.81
N LEU A 76 23.59 30.82 -4.14
CA LEU A 76 24.53 30.00 -4.92
C LEU A 76 25.91 30.60 -4.65
N ASP A 77 26.67 29.97 -3.76
CA ASP A 77 28.07 30.33 -3.57
C ASP A 77 28.79 30.01 -4.88
N HIS A 78 29.13 31.06 -5.63
CA HIS A 78 29.95 30.96 -6.83
C HIS A 78 31.41 30.90 -6.37
N HIS A 79 32.00 29.71 -6.46
CA HIS A 79 33.45 29.57 -6.50
C HIS A 79 33.97 29.85 -7.91
#